data_AF-A0A2V9P7D9-F1
#
_entry.id   AF-A0A2V9P7D9-F1
#
_cell.length_a   1.000
_cell.length_b   1.000
_cell.length_c   1.000
_cell.angle_alpha   90.00
_cell.angle_beta   90.00
_cell.angle_gamma   90.00
#
_symmetry.space_group_name_H-M   'P 1'
#
loop_
_entity.id
_entity.type
_entity.pdbx_description
1 polymer ?
#
loop_
_entity_poly.entity_id
_entity_poly.type
_entity_poly.pdbx_seq_one_letter_code
_entity_poly.pdbx_strand_id
1 'polypeptide(L)'
;NPGSGSTVNVLDDSGASSSSGNPILQSVANGSQEQQWDVVTAGNGFFNLKNRLSGLVLDLNGSGFAAQQAANAGSPTQQWQIVAVH
;
A
#
# COMPACT_ATOMS: atom_id res chain seq x y z
N ASN A 1 -1.23 13.72 25.44
CA ASN A 1 -1.73 14.24 24.15
C ASN A 1 -0.60 15.01 23.48
N PRO A 2 0.16 14.41 22.54
CA PRO A 2 1.02 15.18 21.67
C PRO A 2 0.37 15.27 20.28
N GLY A 3 0.09 16.49 19.84
CA GLY A 3 -0.10 16.77 18.42
C GLY A 3 1.17 16.35 17.68
N SER A 4 1.01 15.48 16.69
CA SER A 4 2.14 14.94 15.93
C SER A 4 1.80 15.08 14.46
N GLY A 5 2.11 16.25 13.89
CA GLY A 5 2.43 16.29 12.47
C GLY A 5 3.67 15.40 12.29
N SER A 6 3.44 14.15 11.91
CA SER A 6 4.51 13.17 11.74
C SER A 6 5.30 13.57 10.51
N THR A 7 6.57 13.95 10.64
CA THR A 7 7.41 14.34 9.49
C THR A 7 7.82 13.16 8.62
N VAL A 8 7.40 11.94 8.98
CA VAL A 8 7.64 10.72 8.22
C VAL A 8 6.62 10.64 7.10
N ASN A 9 7.11 10.48 5.87
CA ASN A 9 6.24 10.10 4.76
C ASN A 9 5.98 8.60 4.80
N VAL A 10 4.71 8.22 4.63
CA VAL A 10 4.23 6.84 4.59
C VAL A 10 3.54 6.54 3.26
N LEU A 11 3.34 5.25 2.98
CA LEU A 11 2.63 4.79 1.81
C LEU A 11 1.16 5.24 1.88
N ASP A 12 0.72 6.00 0.88
CA ASP A 12 -0.55 6.72 0.88
C ASP A 12 -1.35 6.38 -0.38
N ASP A 13 -2.58 5.93 -0.21
CA ASP A 13 -3.53 5.84 -1.32
C ASP A 13 -4.07 7.23 -1.67
N SER A 14 -3.56 7.77 -2.79
CA SER A 14 -3.71 9.18 -3.13
C SER A 14 -5.17 9.59 -3.21
N GLY A 15 -5.56 10.55 -2.38
CA GLY A 15 -6.92 11.08 -2.37
C GLY A 15 -7.97 10.13 -1.82
N ALA A 16 -7.57 9.09 -1.07
CA ALA A 16 -8.47 8.18 -0.38
C ALA A 16 -9.48 7.49 -1.34
N SER A 17 -8.96 6.85 -2.39
CA SER A 17 -9.74 6.29 -3.50
C SER A 17 -10.07 4.83 -3.28
N SER A 18 -11.19 4.35 -3.84
CA SER A 18 -11.51 2.92 -3.88
C SER A 18 -11.41 2.34 -5.30
N SER A 19 -10.78 3.07 -6.22
CA SER A 19 -10.69 2.69 -7.63
C SER A 19 -9.40 1.93 -7.92
N SER A 20 -9.51 0.84 -8.68
CA SER A 20 -8.35 0.17 -9.25
C SER A 20 -7.59 1.10 -10.18
N GLY A 21 -6.26 1.04 -10.15
CA GLY A 21 -5.36 1.93 -10.87
C GLY A 21 -5.09 3.26 -10.16
N ASN A 22 -5.64 3.50 -8.97
CA ASN A 22 -5.34 4.73 -8.24
C ASN A 22 -3.85 4.77 -7.83
N PRO A 23 -3.15 5.89 -8.01
CA PRO A 23 -1.73 5.99 -7.66
C PRO A 23 -1.49 5.84 -6.16
N ILE A 24 -0.42 5.12 -5.82
CA ILE A 24 0.10 5.07 -4.45
C ILE A 24 1.32 5.99 -4.37
N LEU A 25 1.30 6.91 -3.42
CA LEU A 25 2.31 7.94 -3.23
C LEU A 25 2.92 7.86 -1.82
N GLN A 26 3.85 8.78 -1.54
CA GLN A 26 4.37 9.03 -0.21
C GLN A 26 3.82 10.35 0.32
N SER A 27 3.19 10.32 1.49
CA SER A 27 2.60 11.50 2.12
C SER A 27 2.87 11.53 3.61
N VAL A 28 2.87 12.73 4.18
CA VAL A 28 3.07 12.98 5.62
C VAL A 28 2.07 12.13 6.41
N ALA A 29 2.57 11.37 7.38
CA ALA A 29 1.70 10.48 8.15
C ALA A 29 0.66 11.29 8.93
N ASN A 30 -0.61 11.00 8.70
CA ASN A 30 -1.75 11.69 9.28
C ASN A 30 -2.70 10.75 10.05
N GLY A 31 -2.44 9.44 10.02
CA GLY A 31 -3.20 8.42 10.75
C GLY A 31 -4.51 7.98 10.09
N SER A 32 -4.80 8.47 8.88
CA SER A 32 -6.01 8.12 8.13
C SER A 32 -5.93 6.70 7.54
N GLN A 33 -7.06 6.15 7.12
CA GLN A 33 -7.16 4.74 6.73
C GLN A 33 -6.47 4.44 5.39
N GLU A 34 -6.41 5.42 4.50
CA GLU A 34 -5.70 5.37 3.21
C GLU A 34 -4.18 5.23 3.37
N GLN A 35 -3.64 5.48 4.56
CA GLN A 35 -2.22 5.29 4.91
C GLN A 35 -1.97 4.00 5.72
N GLN A 36 -3.01 3.22 5.98
CA GLN A 36 -2.93 1.99 6.77
C GLN A 36 -3.01 0.77 5.87
N TRP A 37 -2.06 -0.15 6.04
CA TRP A 37 -1.91 -1.31 5.17
C TRP A 37 -1.86 -2.59 6.00
N ASP A 38 -2.80 -3.50 5.77
CA ASP A 38 -2.79 -4.84 6.32
C ASP A 38 -1.79 -5.70 5.55
N VAL A 39 -0.91 -6.40 6.28
CA VAL A 39 0.01 -7.39 5.70
C VAL A 39 -0.69 -8.75 5.68
N VAL A 40 -1.09 -9.19 4.49
CA VAL A 40 -1.85 -10.44 4.30
C VAL A 40 -0.97 -11.46 3.58
N THR A 41 -0.87 -12.68 4.11
CA THR A 41 -0.10 -13.75 3.45
C THR A 41 -0.68 -14.09 2.07
N ALA A 42 0.18 -14.14 1.06
CA ALA A 42 -0.14 -14.65 -0.28
C ALA A 42 0.37 -16.10 -0.47
N GLY A 43 0.95 -16.69 0.58
CA GLY A 43 1.61 -18.00 0.53
C GLY A 43 3.08 -17.92 0.13
N ASN A 44 3.83 -19.00 0.37
CA ASN A 44 5.23 -19.17 -0.04
C ASN A 44 6.19 -18.03 0.39
N GLY A 45 5.90 -17.36 1.52
CA GLY A 45 6.72 -16.26 2.03
C GLY A 45 6.45 -14.90 1.39
N PHE A 46 5.45 -14.80 0.52
CA PHE A 46 4.98 -13.54 -0.08
C PHE A 46 3.77 -12.97 0.66
N PHE A 47 3.59 -11.66 0.54
CA PHE A 47 2.51 -10.91 1.16
C PHE A 47 1.84 -9.98 0.17
N ASN A 48 0.53 -9.81 0.29
CA ASN A 48 -0.16 -8.65 -0.25
C ASN A 48 -0.21 -7.55 0.83
N LEU A 49 -0.02 -6.30 0.41
CA LEU A 49 -0.26 -5.13 1.26
C LEU A 49 -1.64 -4.60 0.90
N LYS A 50 -2.64 -4.83 1.76
CA LYS A 50 -4.03 -4.46 1.51
C LYS A 50 -4.33 -3.12 2.19
N ASN A 51 -4.75 -2.12 1.42
CA ASN A 51 -5.13 -0.83 1.96
C ASN A 51 -6.40 -0.97 2.81
N ARG A 52 -6.39 -0.40 4.02
CA ARG A 52 -7.50 -0.53 4.97
C ARG A 52 -8.75 0.23 4.53
N LEU A 53 -8.59 1.36 3.84
CA LEU A 53 -9.72 2.15 3.34
C LEU A 53 -10.38 1.46 2.14
N SER A 54 -9.63 1.14 1.10
CA SER A 54 -10.19 0.68 -0.18
C SER A 54 -10.43 -0.83 -0.23
N GLY A 55 -9.68 -1.61 0.55
CA GLY A 55 -9.63 -3.06 0.46
C GLY A 55 -8.87 -3.59 -0.76
N LEU A 56 -8.27 -2.72 -1.57
CA LEU A 56 -7.41 -3.09 -2.70
C LEU A 56 -5.98 -3.34 -2.23
N VAL A 57 -5.15 -3.91 -3.11
CA VAL A 57 -3.75 -4.27 -2.78
C VAL A 57 -2.74 -3.41 -3.52
N LEU A 58 -1.58 -3.17 -2.90
CA LEU A 58 -0.43 -2.55 -3.55
C LEU A 58 0.02 -3.37 -4.74
N ASP A 59 0.07 -2.73 -5.89
CA ASP A 59 0.38 -3.30 -7.20
C ASP A 59 1.42 -2.42 -7.90
N LEU A 60 2.35 -3.04 -8.63
CA LEU A 60 3.08 -2.33 -9.67
C LEU A 60 2.27 -2.44 -10.97
N ASN A 61 2.00 -1.30 -11.60
CA ASN A 61 1.29 -1.28 -12.87
C ASN A 61 2.00 -2.16 -13.93
N GLY A 62 1.31 -2.56 -14.99
CA GLY A 62 1.83 -3.51 -15.97
C GLY A 62 3.13 -3.10 -16.70
N SER A 63 3.58 -1.85 -16.56
CA SER A 63 4.89 -1.39 -17.04
C SER A 63 6.01 -1.48 -15.99
N GLY A 64 5.69 -1.79 -14.72
CA GLY A 64 6.63 -2.09 -13.64
C GLY A 64 7.23 -0.87 -12.93
N PHE A 65 6.84 0.35 -13.31
CA PHE A 65 7.49 1.57 -12.80
C PHE A 65 6.62 2.44 -11.90
N ALA A 66 5.29 2.24 -11.87
CA ALA A 66 4.42 3.03 -11.01
C ALA A 66 3.63 2.16 -10.05
N ALA A 67 3.63 2.55 -8.77
CA ALA A 67 2.80 1.94 -7.75
C ALA A 67 1.35 2.43 -7.87
N GLN A 68 0.43 1.48 -7.85
CA GLN A 68 -1.01 1.71 -7.85
C GLN A 68 -1.69 0.75 -6.87
N GLN A 69 -2.96 0.97 -6.58
CA GLN A 69 -3.80 -0.05 -5.96
C GLN A 69 -4.64 -0.76 -7.01
N ALA A 70 -4.83 -2.07 -6.84
CA ALA A 70 -5.68 -2.86 -7.72
C ALA A 70 -6.43 -3.94 -6.95
N ALA A 71 -7.44 -4.52 -7.60
CA ALA A 71 -8.08 -5.72 -7.07
C ALA A 71 -7.03 -6.83 -6.94
N ASN A 72 -7.09 -7.61 -5.86
CA ASN A 72 -6.18 -8.74 -5.68
C ASN A 72 -6.49 -9.81 -6.74
N ALA A 73 -5.59 -9.94 -7.70
CA ALA A 73 -5.69 -10.87 -8.81
C ALA A 73 -4.65 -12.01 -8.70
N GLY A 74 -3.88 -12.06 -7.60
CA GLY A 74 -2.80 -13.04 -7.42
C GLY A 74 -1.61 -12.80 -8.37
N SER A 75 -1.48 -11.60 -8.92
CA SER A 75 -0.37 -11.25 -9.82
C SER A 75 0.96 -11.16 -9.04
N PRO A 76 2.10 -11.55 -9.63
CA PRO A 76 3.42 -11.32 -9.04
C PRO A 76 3.70 -9.84 -8.73
N THR A 77 3.08 -8.90 -9.48
CA THR A 77 3.18 -7.45 -9.22
C THR A 77 2.50 -7.00 -7.92
N GLN A 78 1.73 -7.89 -7.29
CA GLN A 78 0.99 -7.65 -6.05
C GLN A 78 1.59 -8.42 -4.87
N GLN A 79 2.64 -9.21 -5.10
CA GLN A 79 3.24 -10.12 -4.13
C GLN A 79 4.61 -9.61 -3.70
N TRP A 80 4.69 -9.22 -2.44
CA TRP A 80 5.86 -8.57 -1.87
C TRP A 80 6.56 -9.48 -0.87
N GLN A 81 7.88 -9.49 -0.90
CA GLN A 81 8.67 -10.06 0.18
C GLN A 81 9.06 -8.94 1.15
N ILE A 82 8.82 -9.16 2.44
CA ILE A 82 9.23 -8.24 3.50
C ILE A 82 10.55 -8.75 4.07
N VAL A 83 11.62 -8.01 3.83
CA VAL A 83 12.98 -8.36 4.30
C VAL A 83 13.41 -7.32 5.32
N ALA A 84 13.75 -7.77 6.53
CA ALA A 84 14.31 -6.90 7.55
C ALA A 84 15.75 -6.51 7.16
N VAL A 85 16.06 -5.22 7.20
CA VAL A 85 17.40 -4.68 7.01
C VAL A 85 17.89 -4.16 8.37
N HIS A 86 19.11 -4.55 8.77
CA HIS A 86 19.76 -4.18 10.03
C HIS A 86 20.93 -3.22 9.81
#